data_AF-M3DTI8-F1
#
_entry.id   AF-M3DTI8-F1
#
_cell.length_a   1.000
_cell.length_b   1.000
_cell.length_c   1.000
_cell.angle_alpha   90.00
_cell.angle_beta   90.00
_cell.angle_gamma   90.00
#
_symmetry.space_group_name_H-M   'P 1'
#
loop_
_entity.id
_entity.type
_entity.pdbx_description
1 polymer ?
#
loop_
_entity_poly.entity_id
_entity_poly.type
_entity_poly.pdbx_seq_one_letter_code
_entity_poly.pdbx_strand_id
1 'polypeptide(L)' 'MEEAGFVISTGSSCKSRSREPAPSLLSMGFSEEEALRAIRISTGWFTTQEEVNELCIQIQSILQALTL' A
#
# COMPACT_ATOMS: atom_id res chain seq x y z
N MET A 1 2.98 3.97 9.18
CA MET A 1 1.75 3.15 9.03
C MET A 1 1.64 2.12 10.14
N GLU A 2 2.59 1.21 10.31
CA GLU A 2 2.60 0.23 11.41
C GLU A 2 2.59 0.91 12.79
N GLU A 3 3.43 1.94 12.98
CA GLU A 3 3.43 2.79 14.18
C GLU A 3 2.09 3.51 14.43
N ALA A 4 1.27 3.69 13.39
CA ALA A 4 -0.07 4.28 13.47
C ALA A 4 -1.17 3.22 13.64
N GLY A 5 -0.81 1.95 13.89
CA GLY A 5 -1.74 0.85 14.14
C GLY A 5 -2.23 0.11 12.89
N PHE A 6 -1.73 0.44 11.69
CA PHE A 6 -2.18 -0.17 10.43
C PHE A 6 -1.16 -1.15 9.86
N VAL A 7 -1.60 -2.39 9.62
CA VAL A 7 -0.82 -3.40 8.92
C VAL A 7 -1.12 -3.33 7.42
N ILE A 8 -0.10 -2.99 6.62
CA ILE A 8 -0.20 -2.86 5.17
C ILE A 8 0.88 -3.69 4.47
N SER A 9 0.65 -4.09 3.21
CA SER A 9 1.60 -4.90 2.45
C SER A 9 2.14 -4.14 1.24
N THR A 10 3.45 -4.18 1.04
CA THR A 10 4.17 -3.51 -0.05
C THR A 10 4.38 -4.38 -1.30
N GLY A 11 3.56 -5.43 -1.47
CA GLY A 11 3.62 -6.29 -2.67
C GLY A 11 2.75 -7.54 -2.59
N SER A 12 2.73 -8.30 -3.69
CA SER A 12 2.21 -9.67 -3.68
C SER A 12 3.14 -10.54 -2.83
N SER A 13 2.60 -11.14 -1.76
CA SER A 13 3.30 -12.05 -0.86
C SER A 13 4.34 -12.97 -1.52
N CYS A 14 5.45 -13.22 -0.81
CA CYS A 14 6.47 -14.28 -0.99
C CYS A 14 7.80 -13.99 -1.73
N LYS A 15 8.05 -12.83 -2.33
CA LYS A 15 9.39 -12.54 -2.91
C LYS A 15 10.10 -11.38 -2.20
N SER A 16 10.50 -11.60 -0.95
CA SER A 16 11.27 -10.61 -0.17
C SER A 16 12.71 -10.37 -0.68
N ARG A 17 13.15 -11.02 -1.77
CA ARG A 17 14.54 -10.96 -2.23
C ARG A 17 14.75 -10.48 -3.68
N SER A 18 13.71 -10.40 -4.51
CA SER A 18 13.80 -9.69 -5.80
C SER A 18 12.83 -8.53 -5.80
N ARG A 19 13.35 -7.31 -6.06
CA ARG A 19 12.56 -6.12 -6.35
C ARG A 19 11.95 -6.26 -7.74
N GLU A 20 11.06 -7.24 -7.89
CA GLU A 20 10.32 -7.46 -9.14
C GLU A 20 8.99 -6.67 -9.06
N PRO A 21 8.63 -5.92 -10.11
CA PRO A 21 7.32 -5.29 -10.19
C PRO A 21 6.21 -6.33 -10.17
N ALA A 22 5.09 -6.02 -9.54
CA ALA A 22 3.94 -6.92 -9.51
C ALA A 22 3.43 -7.19 -10.94
N PRO A 23 3.38 -8.46 -11.42
CA PRO A 23 2.96 -8.77 -12.79
C PRO A 23 1.54 -8.29 -13.13
N SER A 24 0.65 -8.25 -12.13
CA SER A 24 -0.69 -7.71 -12.28
C SER A 24 -0.68 -6.21 -12.61
N LEU A 25 0.20 -5.41 -11.99
CA LEU A 25 0.29 -3.97 -12.26
C LEU A 25 0.87 -3.69 -13.64
N LEU A 26 1.89 -4.46 -14.06
CA LEU A 26 2.40 -4.38 -15.43
C LEU A 26 1.30 -4.72 -16.46
N SER A 27 0.51 -5.75 -16.19
CA SER A 27 -0.60 -6.16 -17.08
C SER A 27 -1.71 -5.11 -17.14
N MET A 28 -1.85 -4.27 -16.12
CA MET A 28 -2.76 -3.13 -16.10
C MET A 28 -2.21 -1.89 -16.84
N GLY A 29 -0.96 -1.94 -17.33
CA GLY A 29 -0.32 -0.86 -18.07
C GLY A 29 0.52 0.11 -17.23
N PHE A 30 0.75 -0.18 -15.96
CA PHE A 30 1.67 0.62 -15.14
C PHE A 30 3.13 0.34 -15.54
N SER A 31 3.97 1.37 -15.46
CA SER A 31 5.41 1.23 -15.62
C SER A 31 6.02 0.39 -14.50
N GLU A 32 7.23 -0.12 -14.73
CA GLU A 32 7.97 -0.84 -13.68
C GLU A 32 8.19 0.02 -12.43
N GLU A 33 8.48 1.32 -12.61
CA GLU A 33 8.68 2.25 -11.51
C GLU A 33 7.39 2.44 -10.69
N GLU A 34 6.24 2.61 -11.35
CA GLU A 34 4.95 2.70 -10.67
C GLU A 34 4.61 1.41 -9.93
N ALA A 35 4.83 0.26 -10.59
CA ALA A 35 4.54 -1.05 -10.02
C ALA A 35 5.42 -1.36 -8.78
N LEU A 36 6.66 -0.87 -8.75
CA LEU A 36 7.58 -1.01 -7.61
C LEU A 36 7.24 -0.10 -6.42
N ARG A 37 6.46 0.96 -6.64
CA ARG A 37 6.08 1.94 -5.60
C ARG A 37 4.65 1.75 -5.10
N ALA A 38 3.96 0.70 -5.56
CA ALA A 38 2.58 0.43 -5.19
C ALA A 38 2.47 -0.17 -3.78
N ILE A 39 1.41 0.22 -3.06
CA ILE A 39 1.02 -0.35 -1.76
C ILE A 39 -0.33 -1.04 -1.94
N ARG A 40 -0.47 -2.27 -1.43
CA ARG A 40 -1.74 -2.99 -1.43
C ARG A 40 -2.42 -2.88 -0.07
N ILE A 41 -3.64 -2.34 -0.08
CA ILE A 41 -4.54 -2.30 1.07
C ILE A 41 -5.65 -3.32 0.81
N SER A 42 -5.96 -4.15 1.80
CA SER A 42 -7.01 -5.16 1.72
C SER A 42 -7.87 -5.09 2.97
N THR A 43 -9.18 -5.17 2.80
CA THR A 43 -10.16 -5.16 3.89
C THR A 43 -10.79 -6.54 4.05
N GLY A 44 -11.47 -6.76 5.18
CA GLY A 44 -12.19 -8.00 5.46
C GLY A 44 -13.57 -7.75 6.04
N TRP A 45 -14.28 -8.83 6.40
CA TRP A 45 -15.64 -8.80 6.93
C TRP A 45 -15.84 -7.92 8.16
N PHE A 46 -14.77 -7.70 8.94
CA PHE A 46 -14.80 -6.94 10.18
C PHE A 46 -14.23 -5.54 10.05
N THR A 47 -13.74 -5.15 8.87
CA THR A 47 -13.22 -3.80 8.65
C THR A 47 -14.37 -2.79 8.72
N THR A 48 -14.25 -1.80 9.59
CA THR A 48 -15.28 -0.77 9.79
C THR A 48 -15.05 0.44 8.88
N GLN A 49 -16.09 1.24 8.68
CA GLN A 49 -15.98 2.48 7.91
C GLN A 49 -15.08 3.49 8.63
N GLU A 50 -15.12 3.49 9.95
CA GLU A 50 -14.29 4.31 10.83
C GLU A 50 -12.81 3.98 10.65
N GLU A 51 -12.44 2.69 10.65
CA GLU A 51 -11.05 2.25 10.40
C GLU A 51 -10.55 2.68 9.02
N VAL A 52 -11.40 2.63 7.99
CA VAL A 52 -11.04 3.10 6.64
C VAL A 52 -10.83 4.61 6.62
N ASN A 53 -11.67 5.38 7.32
CA ASN A 53 -11.53 6.82 7.40
C ASN A 53 -10.24 7.22 8.13
N GLU A 54 -9.94 6.55 9.24
CA GLU A 54 -8.69 6.75 9.98
C GLU A 54 -7.47 6.40 9.12
N LEU A 55 -7.52 5.29 8.38
CA LEU A 55 -6.46 4.90 7.45
C LEU A 55 -6.19 6.00 6.41
N CYS A 56 -7.23 6.58 5.81
CA CYS A 56 -7.11 7.67 4.84
C CYS A 56 -6.43 8.91 5.44
N ILE A 57 -6.83 9.31 6.65
CA ILE A 57 -6.24 10.45 7.36
C ILE A 57 -4.74 10.20 7.61
N GLN A 58 -4.38 9.01 8.07
CA GLN A 58 -2.97 8.68 8.33
C GLN A 58 -2.13 8.62 7.05
N ILE A 59 -2.67 8.07 5.96
CA ILE A 59 -1.98 8.08 4.65
C ILE A 59 -1.71 9.52 4.20
N GLN A 60 -2.71 10.40 4.30
CA GLN A 60 -2.54 11.81 3.93
C GLN A 60 -1.45 12.49 4.77
N SER A 61 -1.45 12.27 6.09
CA SER A 61 -0.43 12.81 7.00
C SER A 61 0.98 12.36 6.61
N ILE A 62 1.16 11.07 6.32
CA ILE A 62 2.47 10.53 5.92
C ILE A 62 2.91 11.06 4.55
N LEU A 63 2.00 11.13 3.58
CA LEU A 63 2.33 11.69 2.26
C LEU A 63 2.79 13.15 2.38
N GLN A 64 2.14 13.95 3.22
CA GLN A 64 2.59 15.32 3.51
C GLN A 64 3.99 15.36 4.12
N ALA A 65 4.28 14.48 5.08
CA ALA A 65 5.59 14.41 5.72
C ALA A 65 6.72 13.95 4.78
N LEU A 66 6.42 13.15 3.76
CA LEU A 66 7.40 12.66 2.77
C LEU A 66 7.61 13.61 1.59
N THR A 67 6.74 14.61 1.42
CA THR A 67 6.82 15.60 0.33
C THR A 67 7.50 16.91 0.77
N LEU A 68 7.82 17.03 2.06
CA LEU A 68 8.66 18.08 2.65
C LEU A 68 10.13 17.65 2.68
#